data_AF-A0A819MDP3-F1
#
_entry.id   AF-A0A819MDP3-F1
#
_cell.length_a   1.000
_cell.length_b   1.000
_cell.length_c   1.000
_cell.angle_alpha   90.00
_cell.angle_beta   90.00
_cell.angle_gamma   90.00
#
_symmetry.space_group_name_H-M   'P 1'
#
loop_
_entity.id
_entity.type
_entity.pdbx_description
1 polymer ?
#
loop_
_entity_poly.entity_id
_entity_poly.type
_entity_poly.pdbx_seq_one_letter_code
_entity_poly.pdbx_strand_id
1 'polypeptide(L)'
;MRNILRNIILWKIDSSNKSIELYPQVISRSSMFCTVCKRNPFQLNNFWILPDVIHEFQNKCSICPCTYNQHIAIDYILIYKIINNSSNYKENEMTNLLNQLNIASVEFAYFLINIAHSTTEDPFLQGLLRMINEEKQICIEQKTNHLNLQLVKELEKLLVNYKEQMNKIQMNQEQNILEIVCEKVKTICEYPMIREQIVIIRQKKRIHKDEQHEFQVPENSFHGKINLSTSC
;
A
#
# COMPACT_ATOMS: atom_id res chain seq x y z
N MET A 1 5.34 -3.05 6.62
CA MET A 1 5.61 -4.34 7.32
C MET A 1 6.58 -5.24 6.55
N ARG A 2 6.23 -5.77 5.37
CA ARG A 2 7.11 -6.66 4.58
C ARG A 2 8.53 -6.12 4.39
N ASN A 3 8.68 -4.84 4.05
CA ASN A 3 10.00 -4.24 3.88
C ASN A 3 10.80 -4.09 5.19
N ILE A 4 10.11 -3.80 6.29
CA ILE A 4 10.73 -3.75 7.63
C ILE A 4 11.32 -5.13 7.97
N LEU A 5 10.56 -6.20 7.75
CA LEU A 5 11.03 -7.57 7.96
C LEU A 5 12.22 -7.93 7.06
N ARG A 6 12.19 -7.54 5.77
CA ARG A 6 13.35 -7.72 4.88
C ARG A 6 14.60 -7.07 5.45
N ASN A 7 14.51 -5.82 5.92
CA ASN A 7 15.64 -5.10 6.50
C ASN A 7 16.13 -5.73 7.81
N ILE A 8 15.21 -6.15 8.69
CA ILE A 8 15.58 -6.89 9.92
C ILE A 8 16.35 -8.17 9.57
N ILE A 9 15.91 -8.92 8.55
CA ILE A 9 16.59 -10.14 8.09
C ILE A 9 17.97 -9.81 7.50
N LEU A 10 18.09 -8.76 6.69
CA LEU A 10 19.39 -8.34 6.13
C LEU A 10 20.39 -8.02 7.24
N TRP A 11 20.00 -7.21 8.23
CA TRP A 11 20.89 -6.81 9.33
C TRP A 11 21.35 -7.96 10.22
N LYS A 12 20.55 -9.03 10.32
CA LYS A 12 20.93 -10.24 11.08
C LYS A 12 22.01 -11.07 10.39
N ILE A 13 22.11 -10.97 9.07
CA ILE A 13 22.94 -11.85 8.24
C ILE A 13 24.19 -11.14 7.74
N ASP A 14 24.04 -9.85 7.43
CA ASP A 14 25.09 -9.03 6.88
C ASP A 14 25.33 -7.84 7.81
N SER A 15 26.54 -7.73 8.34
CA SER A 15 27.00 -6.54 9.08
C SER A 15 27.19 -5.33 8.14
N SER A 16 26.99 -5.50 6.82
CA SER A 16 26.86 -4.38 5.91
C SER A 16 25.61 -3.57 6.25
N ASN A 17 25.79 -2.26 6.42
CA ASN A 17 24.73 -1.28 6.71
C ASN A 17 23.84 -1.04 5.47
N LYS A 18 23.44 -2.09 4.76
CA LYS A 18 22.57 -2.01 3.58
C LYS A 18 21.11 -2.20 4.00
N SER A 19 20.25 -1.32 3.50
CA SER A 19 18.80 -1.49 3.60
C SER A 19 18.16 -1.42 2.23
N ILE A 20 16.99 -2.05 2.13
CA ILE A 20 16.05 -1.84 1.03
C ILE A 20 15.09 -0.74 1.48
N GLU A 21 15.09 0.39 0.81
CA GLU A 21 14.13 1.47 1.05
C GLU A 21 13.05 1.51 -0.02
N LEU A 22 11.87 2.00 0.38
CA LEU A 22 10.70 2.15 -0.46
C LEU A 22 10.41 3.63 -0.68
N TYR A 23 10.43 4.05 -1.93
CA TYR A 23 10.12 5.42 -2.33
C TYR A 23 8.78 5.46 -3.05
N PRO A 24 7.76 6.15 -2.51
CA PRO A 24 6.50 6.33 -3.21
C PRO A 24 6.67 7.30 -4.39
N GLN A 25 6.13 6.93 -5.54
CA GLN A 25 6.08 7.77 -6.74
C GLN A 25 4.63 7.97 -7.19
N VAL A 26 4.25 9.24 -7.42
CA VAL A 26 2.93 9.58 -7.97
C VAL A 26 2.76 8.92 -9.34
N ILE A 27 1.60 8.32 -9.57
CA ILE A 27 1.17 7.91 -10.90
C ILE A 27 0.34 9.02 -11.54
N SER A 28 0.63 9.36 -12.79
CA SER A 28 -0.08 10.45 -13.49
C SER A 28 -1.50 10.05 -13.90
N ARG A 29 -1.74 8.77 -14.20
CA ARG A 29 -3.03 8.25 -14.71
C ARG A 29 -3.74 7.37 -13.70
N SER A 30 -5.02 7.09 -13.96
CA SER A 30 -5.79 6.08 -13.21
C SER A 30 -5.20 4.72 -13.48
N SER A 31 -4.42 4.23 -12.52
CA SER A 31 -3.76 2.94 -12.62
C SER A 31 -4.20 2.00 -11.52
N MET A 32 -4.17 0.72 -11.85
CA MET A 32 -4.56 -0.36 -10.97
C MET A 32 -3.53 -1.47 -11.01
N PHE A 33 -3.30 -2.12 -9.87
CA PHE A 33 -2.52 -3.34 -9.78
C PHE A 33 -3.39 -4.54 -10.15
N CYS A 34 -2.96 -5.37 -11.11
CA CYS A 34 -3.65 -6.62 -11.43
C CYS A 34 -3.20 -7.76 -10.53
N THR A 35 -4.14 -8.42 -9.87
CA THR A 35 -3.86 -9.54 -8.95
C THR A 35 -3.64 -10.87 -9.67
N VAL A 36 -3.97 -10.96 -10.97
CA VAL A 36 -3.99 -12.20 -11.75
C VAL A 36 -2.83 -12.29 -12.75
N CYS A 37 -2.38 -11.16 -13.28
CA CYS A 37 -1.34 -11.16 -14.31
C CYS A 37 -0.04 -11.79 -13.81
N LYS A 38 0.61 -12.55 -14.71
CA LYS A 38 1.89 -13.18 -14.41
C LYS A 38 2.92 -12.10 -14.07
N ARG A 39 3.61 -12.30 -12.95
CA ARG A 39 4.67 -11.44 -12.45
C ARG A 39 5.97 -12.22 -12.52
N ASN A 40 7.03 -11.59 -13.01
CA ASN A 40 8.36 -12.17 -12.96
C ASN A 40 9.11 -11.51 -11.80
N PRO A 41 9.56 -12.28 -10.80
CA PRO A 41 10.34 -11.70 -9.71
C PRO A 41 11.68 -11.20 -10.24
N PHE A 42 12.16 -10.10 -9.66
CA PHE A 42 13.50 -9.59 -9.91
C PHE A 42 14.31 -9.63 -8.62
N GLN A 43 15.63 -9.77 -8.74
CA GLN A 43 16.50 -9.80 -7.59
C GLN A 43 16.88 -8.37 -7.19
N LEU A 44 16.73 -8.06 -5.91
CA LEU A 44 17.23 -6.83 -5.29
C LEU A 44 18.02 -7.20 -4.03
N ASN A 45 19.33 -6.96 -4.08
CA ASN A 45 20.27 -7.51 -3.09
C ASN A 45 20.11 -9.04 -3.00
N ASN A 46 19.93 -9.58 -1.80
CA ASN A 46 19.77 -11.01 -1.57
C ASN A 46 18.29 -11.46 -1.56
N PHE A 47 17.35 -10.57 -1.83
CA PHE A 47 15.92 -10.87 -1.92
C PHE A 47 15.45 -10.92 -3.37
N TRP A 48 14.56 -11.86 -3.67
CA TRP A 48 13.69 -11.76 -4.83
C TRP A 48 12.45 -10.93 -4.46
N ILE A 49 12.02 -10.06 -5.37
CA ILE A 49 10.89 -9.17 -5.18
C ILE A 49 9.94 -9.37 -6.36
N LEU A 50 8.67 -9.59 -6.05
CA LEU A 50 7.60 -9.61 -7.04
C LEU A 50 7.14 -8.16 -7.31
N PRO A 51 7.33 -7.61 -8.52
CA PRO A 51 6.93 -6.25 -8.83
C PRO A 51 5.41 -6.13 -8.98
N ASP A 52 4.88 -4.95 -8.68
CA ASP A 52 3.49 -4.63 -9.00
C ASP A 52 3.35 -4.45 -10.52
N VAL A 53 2.35 -5.11 -11.13
CA VAL A 53 2.04 -4.94 -12.56
C VAL A 53 0.93 -3.92 -12.66
N ILE A 54 1.32 -2.73 -13.13
CA ILE A 54 0.46 -1.57 -13.21
C ILE A 54 -0.28 -1.61 -14.54
N HIS A 55 -1.60 -1.59 -14.48
CA HIS A 55 -2.45 -1.44 -15.63
C HIS A 55 -3.14 -0.07 -15.61
N GLU A 56 -3.18 0.61 -16.75
CA GLU A 56 -4.03 1.79 -16.92
C GLU A 56 -5.47 1.34 -17.11
N PHE A 57 -6.40 1.97 -16.37
CA PHE A 57 -7.80 1.61 -16.40
C PHE A 57 -8.67 2.85 -16.70
N GLN A 58 -9.40 2.79 -17.82
CA GLN A 58 -10.43 3.77 -18.17
C GLN A 58 -11.81 3.13 -17.95
N ASN A 59 -12.22 2.24 -18.88
CA ASN A 59 -13.47 1.45 -18.79
C ASN A 59 -13.22 -0.06 -18.80
N LYS A 60 -12.08 -0.49 -19.35
CA LYS A 60 -11.59 -1.86 -19.38
C LYS A 60 -10.07 -1.83 -19.25
N CYS A 61 -9.48 -2.95 -18.83
CA CYS A 61 -8.03 -3.10 -18.89
C CYS A 61 -7.58 -3.21 -20.35
N SER A 62 -6.64 -2.37 -20.78
CA SER A 62 -6.04 -2.42 -22.12
C SER A 62 -4.88 -3.42 -22.23
N ILE A 63 -4.37 -3.90 -21.08
CA ILE A 63 -3.15 -4.70 -20.99
C ILE A 63 -3.46 -6.19 -20.79
N CYS A 64 -4.60 -6.54 -20.20
CA CYS A 64 -4.96 -7.92 -19.92
C CYS A 64 -6.48 -8.17 -20.04
N PRO A 65 -6.92 -9.44 -20.19
CA PRO A 65 -8.34 -9.79 -20.23
C PRO A 65 -9.01 -9.81 -18.83
N CYS A 66 -8.30 -9.42 -17.78
CA CYS A 66 -8.82 -9.48 -16.41
C CYS A 66 -9.96 -8.46 -16.19
N THR A 67 -10.91 -8.84 -15.34
CA THR A 67 -12.07 -8.02 -14.99
C THR A 67 -11.71 -6.95 -13.96
N TYR A 68 -12.56 -5.93 -13.80
CA TYR A 68 -12.31 -4.82 -12.88
C TYR A 68 -12.05 -5.28 -11.43
N ASN A 69 -12.81 -6.26 -10.94
CA ASN A 69 -12.64 -6.84 -9.59
C ASN A 69 -11.32 -7.63 -9.40
N GLN A 70 -10.57 -7.89 -10.47
CA GLN A 70 -9.22 -8.47 -10.41
C GLN A 70 -8.13 -7.40 -10.38
N HIS A 71 -8.52 -6.13 -10.25
CA HIS A 71 -7.64 -4.98 -10.19
C HIS A 71 -7.86 -4.21 -8.89
N ILE A 72 -6.78 -3.68 -8.32
CA ILE A 72 -6.79 -2.86 -7.12
C ILE A 72 -6.35 -1.46 -7.52
N ALA A 73 -7.20 -0.46 -7.33
CA ALA A 73 -6.84 0.93 -7.57
C ALA A 73 -5.67 1.35 -6.67
N ILE A 74 -4.70 2.05 -7.25
CA ILE A 74 -3.52 2.55 -6.53
C ILE A 74 -3.37 4.04 -6.79
N ASP A 75 -2.89 4.79 -5.80
CA ASP A 75 -2.61 6.24 -5.93
C ASP A 75 -1.14 6.53 -6.23
N TYR A 76 -0.27 5.53 -6.00
CA TYR A 76 1.17 5.64 -6.14
C TYR A 76 1.77 4.25 -6.34
N ILE A 77 3.03 4.23 -6.79
CA ILE A 77 3.84 3.01 -6.90
C ILE A 77 5.01 3.08 -5.94
N LEU A 78 5.49 1.93 -5.48
CA LEU A 78 6.66 1.85 -4.60
C LEU A 78 7.89 1.45 -5.41
N ILE A 79 8.87 2.33 -5.48
CA ILE A 79 10.17 2.04 -6.07
C ILE A 79 11.10 1.52 -4.98
N TYR A 80 11.73 0.39 -5.24
CA TYR A 80 12.73 -0.18 -4.34
C TYR A 80 14.12 0.38 -4.66
N LYS A 81 14.86 0.80 -3.64
CA LYS A 81 16.27 1.21 -3.79
C LYS A 81 17.12 0.58 -2.70
N ILE A 82 18.36 0.22 -3.03
CA ILE A 82 19.36 -0.20 -2.05
C ILE A 82 20.08 1.05 -1.57
N ILE A 83 20.15 1.24 -0.26
CA ILE A 83 20.92 2.33 0.34
C ILE A 83 22.11 1.74 1.08
N ASN A 84 23.29 2.28 0.78
CA ASN A 84 24.51 2.01 1.55
C ASN A 84 24.56 2.98 2.73
N ASN A 85 24.88 2.47 3.92
CA ASN A 85 24.86 3.22 5.18
C ASN A 85 23.43 3.67 5.54
N SER A 86 22.52 2.70 5.65
CA SER A 86 21.15 2.95 6.08
C SER A 86 21.15 3.77 7.37
N SER A 87 20.66 5.00 7.27
CA SER A 87 20.64 5.98 8.34
C SER A 87 19.66 5.57 9.46
N ASN A 88 20.10 5.81 10.69
CA ASN A 88 19.35 6.09 11.91
C ASN A 88 18.56 4.98 12.61
N TYR A 89 18.06 3.95 11.92
CA TYR A 89 17.22 2.95 12.60
C TYR A 89 17.99 1.72 13.07
N LYS A 90 18.02 1.48 14.37
CA LYS A 90 18.57 0.24 14.96
C LYS A 90 17.58 -0.92 14.79
N GLU A 91 18.06 -2.17 14.81
CA GLU A 91 17.21 -3.37 14.74
C GLU A 91 16.03 -3.34 15.74
N ASN A 92 16.30 -2.91 16.97
CA ASN A 92 15.28 -2.78 18.02
C ASN A 92 14.20 -1.76 17.65
N GLU A 93 14.56 -0.66 17.00
CA GLU A 93 13.61 0.40 16.60
C GLU A 93 12.70 -0.09 15.46
N MET A 94 13.26 -0.81 14.47
CA MET A 94 12.47 -1.43 13.41
C MET A 94 11.55 -2.53 13.93
N THR A 95 12.02 -3.32 14.90
CA THR A 95 11.20 -4.36 15.54
C THR A 95 10.05 -3.73 16.32
N ASN A 96 10.32 -2.65 17.07
CA ASN A 96 9.28 -1.90 17.76
C ASN A 96 8.28 -1.29 16.77
N LEU A 97 8.76 -0.67 15.69
CA LEU A 97 7.92 -0.13 14.62
C LEU A 97 7.02 -1.21 14.00
N LEU A 98 7.57 -2.39 13.70
CA LEU A 98 6.80 -3.50 13.16
C LEU A 98 5.67 -3.91 14.10
N ASN A 99 5.95 -4.00 15.40
CA ASN A 99 4.96 -4.35 16.41
C ASN A 99 3.87 -3.26 16.53
N GLN A 100 4.27 -1.99 16.56
CA GLN A 100 3.35 -0.85 16.61
C GLN A 100 2.42 -0.83 15.39
N LEU A 101 2.95 -1.08 14.19
CA LEU A 101 2.14 -1.19 12.97
C LEU A 101 1.20 -2.40 13.01
N ASN A 102 1.62 -3.52 13.60
CA ASN A 102 0.77 -4.71 13.70
C ASN A 102 -0.44 -4.45 14.61
N ILE A 103 -0.18 -3.91 15.79
CA ILE A 103 -1.23 -3.52 16.75
C ILE A 103 -2.20 -2.53 16.12
N ALA A 104 -1.68 -1.48 15.50
CA ALA A 104 -2.53 -0.49 14.86
C ALA A 104 -3.37 -1.05 13.72
N SER A 105 -2.82 -1.97 12.92
CA SER A 105 -3.59 -2.65 11.87
C SER A 105 -4.80 -3.39 12.45
N VAL A 106 -4.63 -4.07 13.59
CA VAL A 106 -5.71 -4.79 14.26
C VAL A 106 -6.75 -3.82 14.82
N GLU A 107 -6.32 -2.76 15.52
CA GLU A 107 -7.21 -1.73 16.08
C GLU A 107 -8.01 -1.03 14.97
N PHE A 108 -7.36 -0.70 13.85
CA PHE A 108 -8.02 -0.14 12.66
C PHE A 108 -9.02 -1.11 12.04
N ALA A 109 -8.63 -2.37 11.83
CA ALA A 109 -9.55 -3.38 11.31
C ALA A 109 -10.78 -3.56 12.20
N TYR A 110 -10.57 -3.67 13.51
CA TYR A 110 -11.66 -3.82 14.47
C TYR A 110 -12.61 -2.62 14.42
N PHE A 111 -12.07 -1.40 14.44
CA PHE A 111 -12.86 -0.17 14.32
C PHE A 111 -13.66 -0.13 13.01
N LEU A 112 -13.02 -0.40 11.86
CA LEU A 112 -13.66 -0.32 10.55
C LEU A 112 -14.83 -1.31 10.40
N ILE A 113 -14.71 -2.50 10.99
CA ILE A 113 -15.71 -3.58 10.90
C ILE A 113 -16.82 -3.40 11.96
N ASN A 114 -16.43 -3.23 13.22
CA ASN A 114 -17.35 -3.37 14.36
C ASN A 114 -17.91 -2.05 14.88
N ILE A 115 -17.29 -0.92 14.55
CA ILE A 115 -17.66 0.39 15.10
C ILE A 115 -18.16 1.32 14.00
N ALA A 116 -17.35 1.52 12.96
CA ALA A 116 -17.70 2.36 11.83
C ALA A 116 -18.62 1.65 10.82
N HIS A 117 -18.69 0.31 10.87
CA HIS A 117 -19.44 -0.53 9.92
C HIS A 117 -19.19 -0.15 8.45
N SER A 118 -17.96 0.24 8.15
CA SER A 118 -17.53 0.75 6.85
C SER A 118 -17.18 -0.36 5.86
N THR A 119 -16.92 -1.58 6.38
CA THR A 119 -16.55 -2.77 5.62
C THR A 119 -16.96 -4.00 6.42
N THR A 120 -17.25 -5.11 5.72
CA THR A 120 -17.47 -6.43 6.32
C THR A 120 -16.20 -7.29 6.33
N GLU A 121 -15.14 -6.84 5.63
CA GLU A 121 -13.89 -7.56 5.48
C GLU A 121 -12.74 -6.82 6.16
N ASP A 122 -11.75 -7.57 6.65
CA ASP A 122 -10.52 -7.04 7.24
C ASP A 122 -9.47 -6.75 6.14
N PRO A 123 -9.27 -5.48 5.77
CA PRO A 123 -8.34 -5.12 4.69
C PRO A 123 -6.87 -5.38 5.07
N PHE A 124 -6.53 -5.32 6.35
CA PHE A 124 -5.16 -5.51 6.82
C PHE A 124 -4.79 -6.99 6.83
N LEU A 125 -5.71 -7.85 7.27
CA LEU A 125 -5.54 -9.31 7.19
C LEU A 125 -5.43 -9.76 5.73
N GLN A 126 -6.27 -9.25 4.83
CA GLN A 126 -6.16 -9.53 3.39
C GLN A 126 -4.80 -9.11 2.84
N GLY A 127 -4.32 -7.91 3.20
CA GLY A 127 -2.99 -7.44 2.83
C GLY A 127 -1.88 -8.36 3.34
N LEU A 128 -1.96 -8.84 4.57
CA LEU A 128 -0.97 -9.76 5.17
C LEU A 128 -0.96 -11.13 4.48
N LEU A 129 -2.14 -11.71 4.24
CA LEU A 129 -2.27 -12.97 3.50
C LEU A 129 -1.72 -12.84 2.07
N ARG A 130 -1.99 -11.72 1.40
CA ARG A 130 -1.43 -11.43 0.07
C ARG A 130 0.10 -11.38 0.13
N MET A 131 0.68 -10.66 1.09
CA MET A 131 2.14 -10.60 1.26
C MET A 131 2.75 -12.00 1.46
N ILE A 132 2.15 -12.86 2.29
CA ILE A 132 2.61 -14.23 2.51
C ILE A 132 2.54 -15.05 1.22
N ASN A 133 1.42 -14.98 0.50
CA ASN A 133 1.23 -15.74 -0.74
C ASN A 133 2.22 -15.35 -1.83
N GLU A 134 2.49 -14.04 -1.98
CA GLU A 134 3.49 -13.54 -2.92
C GLU A 134 4.89 -14.06 -2.59
N GLU A 135 5.29 -14.06 -1.32
CA GLU A 135 6.59 -14.58 -0.92
C GLU A 135 6.68 -16.10 -1.08
N LYS A 136 5.59 -16.84 -0.83
CA LYS A 136 5.53 -18.28 -1.12
C LYS A 136 5.66 -18.56 -2.62
N GLN A 137 5.02 -17.77 -3.47
CA GLN A 137 5.17 -17.90 -4.93
C GLN A 137 6.63 -17.70 -5.35
N ILE A 138 7.29 -16.66 -4.82
CA ILE A 138 8.72 -16.44 -5.06
C ILE A 138 9.54 -17.66 -4.67
N CYS A 139 9.29 -18.25 -3.48
CA CYS A 139 10.01 -19.44 -3.03
C CYS A 139 9.79 -20.68 -3.92
N ILE A 140 8.62 -20.82 -4.54
CA ILE A 140 8.33 -21.91 -5.50
C ILE A 140 9.17 -21.73 -6.77
N GLU A 141 9.24 -20.50 -7.29
CA GLU A 141 9.98 -20.16 -8.51
C GLU A 141 11.50 -20.11 -8.28
N GLN A 142 11.93 -19.67 -7.10
CA GLN A 142 13.32 -19.41 -6.71
C GLN A 142 13.74 -20.30 -5.53
N LYS A 143 13.74 -21.62 -5.76
CA LYS A 143 13.84 -22.68 -4.74
C LYS A 143 15.01 -22.57 -3.76
N THR A 144 16.09 -21.87 -4.12
CA THR A 144 17.31 -21.75 -3.32
C THR A 144 17.39 -20.45 -2.51
N ASN A 145 16.40 -19.55 -2.59
CA ASN A 145 16.48 -18.29 -1.83
C ASN A 145 16.06 -18.48 -0.36
N HIS A 146 17.06 -18.65 0.50
CA HIS A 146 16.86 -18.79 1.94
C HIS A 146 16.28 -17.54 2.62
N LEU A 147 16.51 -16.35 2.09
CA LEU A 147 16.03 -15.11 2.70
C LEU A 147 14.53 -14.91 2.50
N ASN A 148 14.01 -15.15 1.30
CA ASN A 148 12.56 -15.15 1.05
C ASN A 148 11.87 -16.23 1.89
N LEU A 149 12.49 -17.41 2.06
CA LEU A 149 11.96 -18.45 2.96
C LEU A 149 11.92 -18.00 4.43
N GLN A 150 12.96 -17.31 4.90
CA GLN A 150 12.96 -16.73 6.25
C GLN A 150 11.90 -15.64 6.39
N LEU A 151 11.72 -14.80 5.38
CA LEU A 151 10.69 -13.77 5.35
C LEU A 151 9.27 -14.35 5.43
N VAL A 152 8.99 -15.46 4.73
CA VAL A 152 7.71 -16.19 4.84
C VAL A 152 7.47 -16.59 6.30
N LYS A 153 8.45 -17.20 6.97
CA LYS A 153 8.32 -17.63 8.37
C LYS A 153 8.03 -16.45 9.30
N GLU A 154 8.70 -15.33 9.12
CA GLU A 154 8.45 -14.13 9.95
C GLU A 154 7.09 -13.48 9.66
N LEU A 155 6.62 -13.50 8.41
CA LEU A 155 5.26 -13.04 8.07
C LEU A 155 4.18 -13.97 8.65
N GLU A 156 4.41 -15.29 8.68
CA GLU A 156 3.50 -16.25 9.30
C GLU A 156 3.42 -16.05 10.82
N LYS A 157 4.54 -15.75 11.49
CA LYS A 157 4.53 -15.35 12.92
C LYS A 157 3.73 -14.07 13.12
N LEU A 158 3.91 -13.08 12.25
CA LEU A 158 3.16 -11.82 12.30
C LEU A 158 1.65 -12.07 12.14
N LEU A 159 1.25 -12.99 11.27
CA LEU A 159 -0.15 -13.40 11.08
C LEU A 159 -0.74 -14.07 12.32
N VAL A 160 0.01 -14.93 13.01
CA VAL A 160 -0.43 -15.53 14.27
C VAL A 160 -0.65 -14.44 15.32
N ASN A 161 0.33 -13.55 15.52
CA ASN A 161 0.24 -12.43 16.46
C ASN A 161 -0.95 -11.50 16.12
N TYR A 162 -1.16 -11.19 14.85
CA TYR A 162 -2.30 -10.40 14.38
C TYR A 162 -3.64 -11.04 14.81
N LYS A 163 -3.83 -12.33 14.57
CA LYS A 163 -5.05 -13.06 14.95
C LYS A 163 -5.25 -13.11 16.46
N GLU A 164 -4.18 -13.33 17.22
CA GLU A 164 -4.24 -13.32 18.69
C GLU A 164 -4.66 -11.94 19.23
N GLN A 165 -4.11 -10.86 18.68
CA GLN A 165 -4.48 -9.49 19.05
C GLN A 165 -5.94 -9.18 18.69
N MET A 166 -6.39 -9.57 17.49
CA MET A 166 -7.79 -9.39 17.08
C MET A 166 -8.75 -10.07 18.06
N ASN A 167 -8.46 -11.33 18.44
CA ASN A 167 -9.26 -12.05 19.41
C ASN A 167 -9.30 -11.36 20.78
N LYS A 168 -8.17 -10.80 21.24
CA LYS A 168 -8.11 -10.06 22.52
C LYS A 168 -9.00 -8.82 22.49
N ILE A 169 -8.95 -8.01 21.43
CA ILE A 169 -9.79 -6.81 21.30
C ILE A 169 -11.27 -7.20 21.25
N GLN A 170 -11.62 -8.25 20.51
CA GLN A 170 -12.99 -8.76 20.42
C GLN A 170 -13.53 -9.23 21.78
N MET A 171 -12.71 -9.91 22.59
CA MET A 171 -13.11 -10.37 23.92
C MET A 171 -13.26 -9.24 24.93
N ASN A 172 -12.42 -8.21 24.84
CA ASN A 172 -12.38 -7.12 25.81
C ASN A 172 -13.40 -6.01 25.51
N GLN A 173 -14.05 -6.03 24.34
CA GLN A 173 -15.00 -4.99 23.88
C GLN A 173 -14.47 -3.58 24.16
N GLU A 174 -13.24 -3.29 23.73
CA GLU A 174 -12.50 -2.08 24.13
C GLU A 174 -13.33 -0.81 23.97
N GLN A 175 -13.72 -0.25 25.11
CA GLN A 175 -14.33 1.08 25.17
C GLN A 175 -13.29 2.12 24.71
N ASN A 176 -13.74 3.18 24.05
CA ASN A 176 -12.90 4.27 23.52
C ASN A 176 -11.95 3.89 22.38
N ILE A 177 -12.22 2.81 21.64
CA ILE A 177 -11.45 2.44 20.45
C ILE A 177 -11.30 3.57 19.43
N LEU A 178 -12.27 4.49 19.30
CA LEU A 178 -12.13 5.66 18.41
C LEU A 178 -10.98 6.58 18.82
N GLU A 179 -10.83 6.85 20.12
CA GLU A 179 -9.74 7.67 20.65
C GLU A 179 -8.39 7.01 20.40
N ILE A 180 -8.30 5.70 20.70
CA ILE A 180 -7.12 4.87 20.42
C ILE A 180 -6.75 4.95 18.93
N VAL A 181 -7.72 4.75 18.04
CA VAL A 181 -7.50 4.82 16.59
C VAL A 181 -7.00 6.21 16.17
N CYS A 182 -7.58 7.29 16.70
CA CYS A 182 -7.13 8.64 16.41
C CYS A 182 -5.67 8.90 16.86
N GLU A 183 -5.27 8.42 18.04
CA GLU A 183 -3.89 8.52 18.53
C GLU A 183 -2.91 7.71 17.68
N LYS A 184 -3.31 6.49 17.29
CA LYS A 184 -2.50 5.60 16.45
C LYS A 184 -2.31 6.18 15.06
N VAL A 185 -3.34 6.77 14.47
CA VAL A 185 -3.22 7.48 13.19
C VAL A 185 -2.18 8.61 13.31
N LYS A 186 -2.25 9.44 14.35
CA LYS A 186 -1.27 10.53 14.55
C LYS A 186 0.16 9.97 14.62
N THR A 187 0.37 8.96 15.46
CA THR A 187 1.68 8.33 15.69
C THR A 187 2.23 7.70 14.41
N ILE A 188 1.41 6.95 13.68
CA ILE A 188 1.83 6.22 12.48
C ILE A 188 2.16 7.15 11.32
N CYS A 189 1.43 8.27 11.22
CA CYS A 189 1.70 9.29 10.19
C CYS A 189 3.05 9.98 10.38
N GLU A 190 3.67 9.89 11.56
CA GLU A 190 4.99 10.46 11.82
C GLU A 190 6.14 9.57 11.33
N TYR A 191 5.90 8.29 11.05
CA TYR A 191 6.94 7.42 10.50
C TYR A 191 7.36 7.87 9.10
N PRO A 192 8.66 8.07 8.82
CA PRO A 192 9.12 8.70 7.58
C PRO A 192 8.55 8.06 6.30
N MET A 193 8.62 6.74 6.19
CA MET A 193 8.13 6.01 5.02
C MET A 193 6.61 6.17 4.81
N ILE A 194 5.83 6.22 5.90
CA ILE A 194 4.37 6.40 5.81
C ILE A 194 4.03 7.87 5.53
N ARG A 195 4.75 8.79 6.17
CA ARG A 195 4.63 10.23 5.93
C ARG A 195 4.84 10.55 4.44
N GLU A 196 5.87 10.00 3.82
CA GLU A 196 6.14 10.17 2.39
C GLU A 196 4.97 9.64 1.53
N GLN A 197 4.44 8.45 1.85
CA GLN A 197 3.28 7.90 1.13
C GLN A 197 2.07 8.81 1.26
N ILE A 198 1.79 9.34 2.46
CA ILE A 198 0.69 10.28 2.69
C ILE A 198 0.87 11.58 1.89
N VAL A 199 2.09 12.11 1.81
CA VAL A 199 2.40 13.31 1.01
C VAL A 199 2.08 13.06 -0.47
N ILE A 200 2.51 11.92 -1.01
CA ILE A 200 2.28 11.53 -2.41
C ILE A 200 0.78 11.34 -2.69
N ILE A 201 0.04 10.67 -1.80
CA ILE A 201 -1.43 10.52 -1.91
C ILE A 201 -2.11 11.90 -1.93
N ARG A 202 -1.71 12.82 -1.05
CA ARG A 202 -2.26 14.19 -1.00
C ARG A 202 -1.95 14.97 -2.27
N GLN A 203 -0.75 14.81 -2.83
CA GLN A 203 -0.36 15.43 -4.09
C GLN A 203 -1.23 14.92 -5.24
N LYS A 204 -1.45 13.60 -5.34
CA LYS A 204 -2.32 13.01 -6.36
C LYS A 204 -3.76 13.53 -6.28
N LYS A 205 -4.30 13.66 -5.07
CA LYS A 205 -5.64 14.23 -4.85
C LYS A 205 -5.77 15.70 -5.29
N ARG A 206 -4.70 16.48 -5.22
CA ARG A 206 -4.68 17.87 -5.74
C ARG A 206 -4.71 17.89 -7.26
N ILE A 207 -3.84 17.11 -7.89
CA ILE A 207 -3.79 16.97 -9.36
C ILE A 207 -5.16 16.59 -9.92
N HIS A 208 -5.85 15.62 -9.34
CA HIS A 208 -7.20 15.25 -9.77
C HIS A 208 -8.26 16.33 -9.58
N LYS A 209 -8.15 17.16 -8.53
CA LYS A 209 -9.06 18.30 -8.35
C LYS A 209 -8.81 19.37 -9.41
N ASP A 210 -7.55 19.66 -9.71
CA ASP A 210 -7.17 20.67 -10.70
C ASP A 210 -7.59 20.21 -12.12
N GLU A 211 -7.38 18.94 -12.47
CA GLU A 211 -7.87 18.34 -13.71
C GLU A 211 -9.41 18.46 -13.83
N GLN A 212 -10.16 18.17 -12.76
CA GLN A 212 -11.63 18.32 -12.76
C GLN A 212 -12.09 19.77 -12.92
N HIS A 213 -11.31 20.74 -12.42
CA HIS A 213 -11.61 22.17 -12.60
C HIS A 213 -11.23 22.67 -14.00
N GLU A 214 -10.18 22.15 -14.64
CA GLU A 214 -9.81 22.50 -16.02
C GLU A 214 -10.82 21.97 -17.07
N PHE A 215 -11.53 20.87 -16.78
CA PHE A 215 -12.63 20.39 -17.64
C PHE A 215 -13.96 21.14 -17.42
N GLN A 216 -14.02 22.10 -16.49
CA GLN A 216 -15.17 22.98 -16.28
C GLN A 216 -14.87 24.40 -16.82
N VAL A 217 -14.57 24.52 -18.13
CA VAL A 217 -14.57 25.83 -18.81
C VAL A 217 -16.01 26.24 -19.11
N PRO A 218 -16.43 27.51 -18.90
CA PRO A 218 -17.84 27.90 -18.95
C PRO A 218 -18.41 27.82 -20.37
N GLU A 219 -19.57 27.17 -20.51
CA GLU A 219 -20.51 27.41 -21.62
C GLU A 219 -21.01 28.86 -21.55
N ASN A 220 -20.19 29.84 -21.95
CA ASN A 220 -20.62 31.22 -22.16
C ASN A 220 -19.61 31.99 -23.01
N SER A 221 -19.47 31.61 -24.28
CA SER A 221 -18.90 32.50 -25.30
C SER A 221 -19.28 32.12 -26.74
N PHE A 222 -20.55 31.76 -26.99
CA PHE A 222 -21.09 31.71 -28.36
C PHE A 222 -22.54 32.22 -28.39
N HIS A 223 -22.71 33.53 -28.27
CA HIS A 223 -23.87 34.22 -28.85
C HIS A 223 -23.42 34.99 -30.07
N GLY A 224 -23.28 34.25 -31.18
CA GLY A 224 -23.33 34.83 -32.51
C GLY A 224 -24.74 35.40 -32.73
N LYS A 225 -24.84 36.72 -32.80
CA LYS A 225 -26.04 37.42 -33.26
C LYS A 225 -26.32 37.01 -34.70
N ILE A 226 -27.37 36.24 -34.93
CA ILE A 226 -27.99 36.10 -36.25
C ILE A 226 -29.10 37.14 -36.32
N ASN A 227 -28.82 38.24 -37.02
CA ASN A 227 -29.86 39.15 -37.50
C ASN A 227 -30.58 38.48 -38.66
N LEU A 228 -31.87 38.16 -38.49
CA LEU A 228 -32.76 37.88 -39.61
C LEU A 228 -33.70 39.06 -39.80
N SER A 229 -33.43 39.81 -40.85
CA SER A 229 -34.31 40.76 -41.49
C SER A 229 -35.35 40.05 -42.35
N THR A 230 -36.63 40.33 -42.13
CA THR A 230 -37.76 40.11 -43.06
C THR A 230 -38.77 41.21 -42.72
N SER A 231 -38.89 42.34 -43.44
CA SER A 231 -39.59 42.54 -44.72
C SER A 231 -40.79 41.60 -44.94
N CYS A 232 -41.97 42.06 -44.49
CA CYS A 232 -43.14 42.41 -45.32
C CYS A 232 -44.12 43.21 -44.46
#